data_AF-A0A4R5G3T4-F1
#
_entry.id   AF-A0A4R5G3T4-F1
#
_cell.length_a   1.000
_cell.length_b   1.000
_cell.length_c   1.000
_cell.angle_alpha   90.00
_cell.angle_beta   90.00
_cell.angle_gamma   90.00
#
_symmetry.space_group_name_H-M   'P 1'
#
loop_
_entity.id
_entity.type
_entity.pdbx_description
1 polymer ?
#
loop_
_entity_poly.entity_id
_entity_poly.type
_entity_poly.pdbx_seq_one_letter_code
_entity_poly.pdbx_strand_id
1 'polypeptide(L)' 'MRRDKETTKTTKEEVKRIVDKYNESFSELSNNGTAKEFKTVMKYIADQANKRQRQLVGLEDEEEC' A
#
# COMPACT_ATOMS: atom_id res chain seq x y z
N MET A 1 3.36 2.36 22.63
CA MET A 1 3.40 2.99 21.28
C MET A 1 2.55 2.11 20.36
N ARG A 2 1.28 2.46 20.11
CA ARG A 2 0.38 1.68 19.24
C ARG A 2 -0.36 2.69 18.36
N ARG A 3 0.15 2.98 17.15
CA ARG A 3 -0.46 3.99 16.25
C ARG A 3 -0.54 3.54 14.80
N ASP A 4 -0.57 2.22 14.54
CA ASP A 4 -0.42 1.70 13.18
C ASP A 4 -1.67 1.03 12.60
N LYS A 5 -2.69 0.73 13.43
CA LYS A 5 -3.88 -0.02 12.98
C LYS A 5 -4.99 0.86 12.36
N GLU A 6 -4.98 2.17 12.60
CA GLU A 6 -5.99 3.10 12.04
C GLU A 6 -5.58 3.66 10.67
N THR A 7 -4.28 3.94 10.48
CA THR A 7 -3.72 4.49 9.24
C THR A 7 -3.84 3.55 8.04
N THR A 8 -3.90 2.23 8.26
CA THR A 8 -3.95 1.23 7.18
C THR A 8 -5.33 1.11 6.52
N LYS A 9 -6.43 1.39 7.23
CA LYS A 9 -7.78 1.39 6.63
C LYS A 9 -8.00 2.59 5.71
N THR A 10 -7.62 3.78 6.16
CA THR A 10 -7.73 5.02 5.37
C THR A 10 -6.84 5.00 4.14
N THR A 11 -5.62 4.47 4.23
CA THR A 11 -4.68 4.43 3.09
C THR A 11 -5.17 3.54 1.95
N LYS A 12 -5.82 2.40 2.25
CA LYS A 12 -6.30 1.48 1.20
C LYS A 12 -7.44 2.08 0.37
N GLU A 13 -8.39 2.77 1.01
CA GLU A 13 -9.50 3.42 0.31
C GLU A 13 -9.01 4.62 -0.52
N GLU A 14 -8.05 5.38 0.01
CA GLU A 14 -7.43 6.49 -0.73
C GLU A 14 -6.67 5.99 -1.96
N VAL A 15 -5.86 4.93 -1.80
CA VAL A 15 -5.16 4.27 -2.91
C VAL A 15 -6.16 3.75 -3.94
N LYS A 16 -7.26 3.13 -3.50
CA LYS A 16 -8.28 2.63 -4.42
C LYS A 16 -8.92 3.76 -5.24
N ARG A 17 -9.28 4.88 -4.59
CA ARG A 17 -9.80 6.07 -5.30
C ARG A 17 -8.79 6.64 -6.30
N ILE A 18 -7.51 6.68 -5.94
CA ILE A 18 -6.44 7.16 -6.82
C ILE A 18 -6.29 6.22 -8.02
N VAL A 19 -6.22 4.91 -7.80
CA VAL A 19 -6.06 3.92 -8.86
C VAL A 19 -7.29 3.87 -9.78
N ASP A 20 -8.50 3.91 -9.23
CA ASP A 20 -9.76 4.00 -10.00
C ASP A 20 -9.81 5.29 -10.86
N LYS A 21 -9.36 6.43 -10.32
CA LYS A 21 -9.31 7.71 -11.04
C LYS A 21 -8.44 7.66 -12.31
N TYR A 22 -7.41 6.82 -12.31
CA TYR A 22 -6.50 6.63 -13.45
C TYR A 22 -6.74 5.29 -14.17
N ASN A 23 -7.98 4.74 -14.13
CA ASN A 23 -8.37 3.52 -14.83
C ASN A 23 -7.48 2.30 -14.53
N GLU A 24 -7.02 2.19 -13.28
CA GLU A 24 -6.09 1.15 -12.85
C GLU A 24 -4.76 1.13 -13.63
N SER A 25 -4.47 2.20 -14.38
CA SER A 25 -3.30 2.33 -15.23
C SER A 25 -2.16 3.03 -14.49
N PHE A 26 -1.08 2.28 -14.28
CA PHE A 26 0.16 2.83 -13.72
C PHE A 26 0.75 3.94 -14.60
N SER A 27 0.60 3.82 -15.93
CA SER A 27 1.12 4.82 -16.86
C SER A 27 0.37 6.15 -16.73
N GLU A 28 -0.96 6.11 -16.57
CA GLU A 28 -1.75 7.32 -16.36
C GLU A 28 -1.48 7.95 -14.99
N LEU A 29 -1.33 7.14 -13.93
CA LEU A 29 -0.94 7.64 -12.62
C LEU A 29 0.45 8.29 -12.65
N SER A 30 1.41 7.73 -13.40
CA SER A 30 2.77 8.28 -13.50
C SER A 30 2.84 9.56 -14.35
N ASN A 31 1.98 9.67 -15.37
CA ASN A 31 2.00 10.79 -16.30
C ASN A 31 1.10 11.96 -15.86
N ASN A 32 -0.06 11.67 -15.27
CA ASN A 32 -1.08 12.66 -14.90
C ASN A 32 -1.25 12.82 -13.39
N GLY A 33 -0.73 11.86 -12.59
CA GLY A 33 -0.84 11.89 -11.14
C GLY A 33 0.10 12.89 -10.49
N THR A 34 -0.33 13.42 -9.35
CA THR A 34 0.53 14.27 -8.52
C THR A 34 1.61 13.43 -7.83
N ALA A 35 2.77 14.04 -7.54
CA ALA A 35 3.84 13.36 -6.81
C ALA A 35 3.38 12.78 -5.46
N LYS A 36 2.37 13.38 -4.82
CA LYS A 36 1.77 12.90 -3.58
C LYS A 36 0.93 11.62 -3.82
N GLU A 37 0.06 11.62 -4.82
CA GLU A 37 -0.73 10.43 -5.21
C GLU A 37 0.19 9.27 -5.60
N PHE A 38 1.20 9.55 -6.43
CA PHE A 38 2.17 8.55 -6.87
C PHE A 38 2.93 7.94 -5.67
N LYS A 39 3.44 8.79 -4.77
CA LYS A 39 4.16 8.33 -3.57
C LYS A 39 3.25 7.49 -2.66
N THR A 40 1.99 7.86 -2.52
CA THR A 40 1.01 7.10 -1.72
C THR A 40 0.77 5.70 -2.30
N VAL A 41 0.54 5.59 -3.61
CA VAL A 41 0.34 4.29 -4.29
C VAL A 41 1.62 3.44 -4.22
N MET A 42 2.79 4.02 -4.52
CA MET A 42 4.06 3.30 -4.46
C MET A 42 4.39 2.80 -3.05
N LYS A 43 4.16 3.63 -2.03
CA LYS A 43 4.34 3.21 -0.63
C LYS A 43 3.41 2.05 -0.27
N TYR A 44 2.15 2.10 -0.70
CA TYR A 44 1.21 1.01 -0.47
C TYR A 44 1.66 -0.30 -1.13
N ILE A 45 2.13 -0.24 -2.38
CA ILE A 45 2.66 -1.42 -3.09
C ILE A 45 3.88 -1.98 -2.34
N ALA A 46 4.81 -1.12 -1.92
CA ALA A 46 5.98 -1.53 -1.16
C ALA A 46 5.61 -2.20 0.16
N ASP A 47 4.66 -1.63 0.92
CA ASP A 47 4.19 -2.22 2.18
C ASP A 47 3.51 -3.59 1.96
N GLN A 48 2.71 -3.74 0.90
CA GLN A 48 2.12 -5.03 0.53
C GLN A 48 3.17 -6.05 0.09
N ALA A 49 4.17 -5.62 -0.70
CA ALA A 49 5.28 -6.47 -1.12
C ALA A 49 6.11 -6.94 0.08
N ASN A 50 6.44 -6.02 0.99
CA ASN A 50 7.14 -6.33 2.24
C ASN A 50 6.35 -7.33 3.09
N LYS A 51 5.03 -7.18 3.19
CA LYS A 51 4.16 -8.13 3.93
C LYS A 51 4.19 -9.52 3.29
N ARG A 52 4.06 -9.60 1.97
CA ARG A 52 4.13 -10.87 1.23
C ARG A 52 5.52 -11.51 1.31
N GLN A 53 6.57 -10.70 1.27
CA GLN A 53 7.93 -11.19 1.43
C GLN A 53 8.14 -11.77 2.82
N ARG A 54 7.71 -11.08 3.89
CA ARG A 54 7.77 -11.61 5.28
C ARG A 54 7.04 -12.94 5.44
N GLN A 55 5.86 -13.06 4.81
CA GLN A 55 5.09 -14.32 4.74
C GLN A 55 5.88 -15.42 4.03
N LEU A 56 6.47 -15.11 2.88
CA LEU A 56 7.20 -16.08 2.08
C LEU A 56 8.49 -16.55 2.76
N VAL A 57 9.16 -15.69 3.52
CA VAL A 57 10.39 -16.05 4.25
C VAL A 57 10.14 -16.61 5.65
N GLY A 58 8.88 -16.86 6.03
CA GLY A 58 8.54 -17.46 7.32
C GLY A 58 8.88 -16.58 8.53
N LEU A 59 8.93 -15.26 8.36
CA LEU A 59 9.12 -14.26 9.42
C LEU A 59 7.77 -13.72 9.93
N GLU A 60 6.69 -14.48 9.78
CA GLU A 60 5.51 -14.25 10.63
C GLU A 60 5.92 -14.77 12.01
N ASP A 61 6.13 -13.86 12.96
CA ASP A 61 6.21 -14.25 14.37
C ASP A 61 5.01 -15.15 14.63
N GLU A 62 5.27 -16.42 14.96
CA GLU A 62 4.27 -17.31 15.55
C GLU A 62 3.65 -16.52 16.70
N GLU A 63 2.41 -16.07 16.55
CA GLU A 63 1.60 -15.72 17.71
C GLU A 63 1.46 -17.03 18.51
N GLU A 64 2.30 -17.11 19.55
CA GLU A 64 2.15 -17.81 20.84
C GLU A 64 1.33 -19.12 20.84
N CYS A 65 2.04 -20.25 20.99
CA CYS A 65 1.52 -21.46 21.64
C CYS A 65 1.47 -21.29 23.16
#